data_AF-A0A960IEA8-F1
#
_entry.id   AF-A0A960IEA8-F1
#
_cell.length_a   1.000
_cell.length_b   1.000
_cell.length_c   1.000
_cell.angle_alpha   90.00
_cell.angle_beta   90.00
_cell.angle_gamma   90.00
#
_symmetry.space_group_name_H-M   'P 1'
#
loop_
_entity.id
_entity.type
_entity.pdbx_description
1 polymer ?
#
loop_
_entity_poly.entity_id
_entity_poly.type
_entity_poly.pdbx_seq_one_letter_code
_entity_poly.pdbx_strand_id
1 'polypeptide(L)'
;AITFDRMPQAGVLDGVHYATGCNGSGVALNTWLGARVGAWVAGDDAPPFTELRAPRIPLWSLRRAYLPVVGQWYRWRDRRP
;
A
#
# COMPACT_ATOMS: atom_id res chain seq x y z
N ALA A 1 -5.39 -3.62 -1.47
CA ALA A 1 -4.96 -2.58 -0.51
C ALA A 1 -4.91 -1.23 -1.20
N ILE A 2 -5.27 -0.15 -0.51
CA ILE A 2 -5.16 1.23 -1.00
C ILE A 2 -3.86 1.81 -0.42
N THR A 3 -2.91 2.22 -1.26
CA THR A 3 -1.68 2.92 -0.86
C THR A 3 -1.85 4.43 -1.02
N PHE A 4 -1.12 5.18 -0.20
CA PHE A 4 -1.25 6.63 -0.08
C PHE A 4 -0.92 7.39 -1.39
N ASP A 5 -0.05 6.81 -2.21
CA ASP A 5 0.44 7.29 -3.50
C ASP A 5 -0.40 6.84 -4.69
N ARG A 6 -1.41 5.99 -4.45
CA ARG A 6 -2.18 5.29 -5.50
C ARG A 6 -1.33 4.47 -6.48
N MET A 7 -0.06 4.19 -6.16
CA MET A 7 0.86 3.45 -7.04
C MET A 7 0.95 1.97 -6.63
N PRO A 8 1.03 1.04 -7.61
CA PRO A 8 1.30 -0.36 -7.33
C PRO A 8 2.72 -0.51 -6.75
N GLN A 9 2.83 -1.30 -5.69
CA GLN A 9 4.09 -1.59 -5.01
C GLN A 9 4.35 -3.09 -5.12
N ALA A 10 5.47 -3.45 -5.71
CA ALA A 10 6.01 -4.80 -5.65
C ALA A 10 7.21 -4.82 -4.71
N GLY A 11 7.57 -5.95 -4.12
CA GLY A 11 8.76 -6.03 -3.27
C GLY A 11 8.98 -7.41 -2.67
N VAL A 12 10.07 -7.56 -1.91
CA VAL A 12 10.30 -8.72 -1.05
C VAL A 12 10.15 -8.28 0.40
N LEU A 13 9.25 -8.93 1.14
CA LEU A 13 9.15 -8.80 2.59
C LEU A 13 9.48 -10.17 3.20
N ASP A 14 10.55 -10.23 3.99
CA ASP A 14 10.98 -11.46 4.69
C ASP A 14 11.12 -12.70 3.77
N GLY A 15 11.63 -12.49 2.55
CA GLY A 15 11.80 -13.55 1.54
C GLY A 15 10.55 -13.85 0.71
N VAL A 16 9.41 -13.21 0.99
CA VAL A 16 8.17 -13.38 0.23
C VAL A 16 8.00 -12.24 -0.76
N HIS A 17 7.88 -12.60 -2.04
CA HIS A 17 7.56 -11.65 -3.11
C HIS A 17 6.09 -11.24 -3.01
N TYR A 18 5.83 -9.94 -2.86
CA TYR A 18 4.48 -9.40 -2.75
C TYR A 18 4.22 -8.36 -3.84
N ALA A 19 2.97 -8.29 -4.27
CA ALA A 19 2.43 -7.26 -5.14
C ALA A 19 1.17 -6.67 -4.48
N THR A 20 1.22 -5.39 -4.12
CA THR A 20 0.15 -4.68 -3.40
C THR A 20 -0.06 -3.27 -3.99
N GLY A 21 -1.03 -2.51 -3.47
CA GLY A 21 -1.23 -1.12 -3.92
C GLY A 21 -1.91 -0.96 -5.29
N CYS A 22 -2.67 -1.94 -5.76
CA CYS A 22 -3.46 -1.80 -7.00
C CYS A 22 -4.73 -0.93 -6.86
N ASN A 23 -4.80 -0.04 -5.87
CA ASN A 23 -5.72 1.11 -5.62
C ASN A 23 -7.03 1.22 -6.42
N GLY A 24 -7.77 0.13 -6.61
CA GLY A 24 -8.96 0.14 -7.46
C GLY A 24 -8.68 0.30 -8.96
N SER A 25 -7.43 0.34 -9.41
CA SER A 25 -7.03 0.32 -10.84
C SER A 25 -7.12 -1.07 -11.49
N GLY A 26 -7.89 -1.96 -10.85
CA GLY A 26 -8.79 -2.93 -11.49
C GLY A 26 -8.18 -3.87 -12.54
N VAL A 27 -7.90 -5.10 -12.12
CA VAL A 27 -7.65 -6.30 -12.97
C VAL A 27 -6.45 -6.23 -13.91
N ALA A 28 -6.40 -5.33 -14.89
CA ALA A 28 -5.34 -5.30 -15.90
C ALA A 28 -3.94 -5.08 -15.30
N LEU A 29 -3.81 -4.11 -14.40
CA LEU A 29 -2.54 -3.83 -13.71
C LEU A 29 -2.15 -5.00 -12.78
N ASN A 30 -3.13 -5.64 -12.15
CA ASN A 30 -2.89 -6.77 -11.24
C ASN A 30 -2.47 -8.03 -12.02
N THR A 31 -3.03 -8.26 -13.20
CA THR A 31 -2.65 -9.36 -14.10
C THR A 31 -1.23 -9.16 -14.63
N TRP A 32 -0.89 -7.97 -15.10
CA TRP A 32 0.46 -7.67 -15.57
C TRP A 32 1.50 -7.78 -14.44
N LEU A 33 1.17 -7.25 -13.26
CA LEU A 33 2.04 -7.31 -12.09
C LEU A 33 2.21 -8.74 -11.60
N GLY A 34 1.16 -9.55 -11.60
CA GLY A 34 1.22 -10.98 -11.26
C GLY A 34 2.11 -11.77 -12.22
N ALA A 35 2.00 -11.52 -13.54
CA ALA A 35 2.87 -12.14 -14.54
C ALA A 35 4.35 -11.76 -14.34
N ARG A 36 4.63 -10.48 -14.05
CA ARG A 36 5.99 -10.02 -13.76
C ARG A 36 6.56 -10.55 -12.46
N VAL A 37 5.76 -10.64 -11.40
CA VAL A 37 6.19 -11.27 -10.15
C VAL A 37 6.47 -12.76 -10.35
N GLY A 38 5.66 -13.46 -11.15
CA GLY A 38 5.92 -14.85 -11.51
C GLY A 38 7.24 -15.04 -12.27
N ALA A 39 7.53 -14.16 -13.23
CA ALA A 39 8.82 -14.15 -13.94
C ALA A 39 10.00 -13.87 -12.99
N TRP A 40 9.83 -12.93 -12.07
CA TRP A 40 10.85 -12.62 -11.07
C TRP A 40 11.14 -13.80 -10.11
N VAL A 41 10.11 -14.53 -9.69
CA VAL A 41 10.27 -15.78 -8.92
C VAL A 41 10.99 -16.86 -9.74
N ALA A 42 10.81 -16.87 -11.07
CA ALA A 42 11.51 -17.77 -11.98
C ALA A 42 12.95 -17.34 -12.32
N GLY A 43 13.44 -16.23 -11.76
CA GLY A 43 14.81 -15.74 -11.94
C GLY A 43 14.99 -14.61 -12.96
N ASP A 44 13.89 -14.04 -13.46
CA ASP A 44 13.91 -12.89 -14.37
C ASP A 44 14.06 -11.55 -13.60
N ASP A 45 14.25 -10.44 -14.32
CA ASP A 45 14.47 -9.13 -13.70
C ASP A 45 13.28 -8.63 -12.85
N ALA A 46 13.59 -7.95 -11.75
CA ALA A 46 12.59 -7.41 -10.83
C ALA A 46 11.69 -6.37 -11.52
N PRO A 47 10.36 -6.42 -11.30
CA PRO A 47 9.46 -5.43 -11.89
C PRO A 47 9.81 -4.02 -11.38
N PRO A 48 9.72 -2.97 -12.22
CA PRO A 48 10.13 -1.60 -11.86
C PRO A 48 9.37 -1.02 -10.65
N PHE A 49 8.26 -1.64 -10.26
CA PHE A 49 7.50 -1.32 -9.06
C PHE A 49 8.15 -1.78 -7.75
N THR A 50 9.28 -2.51 -7.80
CA THR A 50 10.09 -2.90 -6.62
C THR A 50 10.95 -1.77 -6.06
N GLU A 51 11.25 -0.75 -6.87
CA GLU A 51 12.05 0.40 -6.46
C GLU A 51 11.23 1.50 -5.78
N LEU A 52 9.91 1.41 -5.86
CA LEU A 52 9.00 2.40 -5.29
C LEU A 52 8.88 2.20 -3.77
N ARG A 53 9.71 2.93 -3.04
CA ARG A 53 9.66 2.99 -1.59
C ARG A 53 8.36 3.66 -1.15
N ALA A 54 7.48 2.89 -0.52
CA ALA A 54 6.22 3.39 0.00
C ALA A 54 6.44 4.64 0.88
N PRO A 55 5.72 5.76 0.63
CA PRO A 55 5.81 6.92 1.49
C PRO A 55 5.38 6.52 2.90
N ARG A 56 6.29 6.64 3.86
CA ARG A 56 6.01 6.36 5.27
C ARG A 56 5.08 7.46 5.77
N ILE A 57 3.94 7.08 6.32
CA ILE A 57 3.03 8.03 6.95
C ILE A 57 3.80 8.73 8.07
N PRO A 58 3.98 10.06 8.00
CA PRO A 58 4.67 10.80 9.05
C PRO A 58 3.92 10.60 10.37
N LEU A 59 4.66 10.42 11.46
CA LEU A 59 4.11 10.25 12.81
C LEU A 59 3.26 8.97 13.03
N TRP A 60 3.42 7.93 12.20
CA TRP A 60 2.73 6.64 12.41
C TRP A 60 3.02 5.99 13.77
N SER A 61 4.19 6.25 14.36
CA SER A 61 4.54 5.81 15.72
C SER A 61 3.61 6.41 16.78
N LEU A 62 3.13 7.63 16.56
CA LEU A 62 2.23 8.36 17.46
C LEU A 62 0.75 8.10 17.17
N ARG A 63 0.42 7.14 16.30
CA ARG A 63 -0.97 6.82 15.95
C ARG A 63 -1.85 6.55 17.16
N ARG A 64 -1.31 5.89 18.19
CA ARG A 64 -2.05 5.57 19.41
C ARG A 64 -2.46 6.81 20.20
N ALA A 65 -1.71 7.91 20.08
CA ALA A 65 -2.00 9.16 20.77
C ALA A 65 -2.97 10.05 19.98
N TYR A 66 -2.78 10.20 18.66
CA TYR A 66 -3.61 11.12 17.88
C TYR A 66 -4.92 10.50 17.35
N LEU A 67 -4.95 9.20 17.03
CA LEU A 67 -6.17 8.54 16.51
C LEU A 67 -7.38 8.64 17.45
N PRO A 68 -7.27 8.42 18.78
CA PRO A 68 -8.44 8.56 19.65
C PRO A 68 -8.92 10.01 19.72
N VAL A 69 -8.03 11.00 19.68
CA VAL A 69 -8.37 12.43 19.68
C VAL A 69 -9.13 12.80 18.40
N VAL A 70 -8.57 12.44 17.25
CA VAL A 70 -9.21 12.67 15.94
C VAL A 70 -10.53 11.92 15.85
N GLY A 71 -10.60 10.68 16.33
CA GLY A 71 -11.83 9.89 16.35
C GLY A 71 -12.92 10.50 17.23
N GLN A 72 -12.57 11.07 18.39
CA GLN A 72 -13.53 11.80 19.23
C GLN A 72 -13.99 13.11 18.58
N TRP A 73 -13.09 13.83 17.91
CA TRP A 73 -13.43 15.05 17.17
C TRP A 73 -14.39 14.78 16.01
N TYR A 74 -14.12 13.73 15.21
CA TYR A 74 -15.03 13.31 14.15
C TYR A 74 -16.37 12.82 14.71
N ARG A 75 -16.39 12.04 15.80
CA ARG A 75 -17.65 11.64 16.46
C ARG A 75 -18.47 12.82 16.95
N TRP A 76 -17.82 13.88 17.40
CA TRP A 76 -18.51 15.10 17.80
C TRP A 76 -19.02 15.90 16.60
N ARG A 77 -18.26 15.95 15.51
CA ARG A 77 -18.72 16.53 14.23
C ARG A 77 -19.90 15.76 13.63
N ASP A 78 -19.89 14.43 13.68
CA ASP A 78 -20.96 13.58 13.17
C ASP A 78 -22.25 13.71 13.99
N ARG A 79 -22.13 14.06 15.28
CA ARG A 79 -23.29 14.34 16.14
C ARG A 79 -23.84 15.74 15.98
N ARG A 80 -23.19 16.59 15.19
CA ARG A 80 -23.73 17.90 14.81
C ARG A 80 -24.52 17.71 13.51
N PRO A 81 -25.83 17.98 13.50
CA PRO A 81 -26.65 17.92 12.30
C PRO A 81 -26.19 18.96 11.26
#